data_AF-A0A172QXU2-F1
#
_entry.id   AF-A0A172QXU2-F1
#
_cell.length_a   1.000
_cell.length_b   1.000
_cell.length_c   1.000
_cell.angle_alpha   90.00
_cell.angle_beta   90.00
_cell.angle_gamma   90.00
#
_symmetry.space_group_name_H-M   'P 1'
#
loop_
_entity.id
_entity.type
_entity.pdbx_description
1 polymer ?
#
loop_
_entity_poly.entity_id
_entity_poly.type
_entity_poly.pdbx_seq_one_letter_code
_entity_poly.pdbx_strand_id
1 'polypeptide(L)'
;MGERLRRQRNQGSEAGKKVGDGWVRTPADDLFLEMSTRLGVITVSQAHRYIYPTLKPETVRKRISMMEQAGLVKKIDTLAWAGVVVYPTVAGRRAVLDEDSPLLAMEPPSESTMLHRLLVTEEALKLVAQNVEIITEREARLYEMGMTPEKIEDRDVFLASKGVRRSVDGSRGVVPTHQSTEHGTVDRYLIVPTPGAESQYRIPDLFEVTAHGELRAIEIEITPKRPARFRAILAAYREACVGHNPVPHGVKKTLKETGPILRQLAGVRWIATDPVMAMLRGYPDGINPFSGKEDIGMVRPLWNSQIDTHLFFSHPSTWNLDRKAYPLSTAPLDVSHDPGLEYALHQAVLPANFRSTIREWRKWRKIWQQETANDTNPTDFTQWLRAPGTLARVQQMGGRTS
;
A
#
# COMPACT_ATOMS: atom_id res chain seq x y z
N MET A 1 41.02 16.46 31.78
CA MET A 1 39.77 15.92 32.40
C MET A 1 38.55 15.92 31.45
N GLY A 2 38.40 16.89 30.53
CA GLY A 2 37.20 16.99 29.67
C GLY A 2 36.94 15.84 28.68
N GLU A 3 37.95 15.15 28.17
CA GLU A 3 37.76 14.04 27.22
C GLU A 3 37.05 12.82 27.81
N ARG A 4 37.19 12.58 29.12
CA ARG A 4 36.60 11.40 29.78
C ARG A 4 35.07 11.51 29.88
N LEU A 5 34.54 12.73 29.99
CA LEU A 5 33.10 13.03 29.93
C LEU A 5 32.57 12.99 28.47
N ARG A 6 33.36 13.43 27.49
CA ARG A 6 33.00 13.33 26.05
C ARG A 6 32.91 11.87 25.56
N ARG A 7 33.59 10.94 26.24
CA ARG A 7 33.52 9.48 26.02
C ARG A 7 32.25 8.81 26.59
N GLN A 8 31.59 9.38 27.60
CA GLN A 8 30.30 8.89 28.10
C GLN A 8 29.09 9.46 27.33
N ARG A 9 29.20 10.68 26.80
CA ARG A 9 28.13 11.42 26.08
C ARG A 9 27.78 10.86 24.68
N ASN A 10 27.98 9.56 24.46
CA ASN A 10 28.25 8.95 23.15
C ASN A 10 27.83 7.46 23.08
N GLN A 11 27.02 6.96 24.02
CA GLN A 11 26.82 5.52 24.29
C GLN A 11 25.34 5.15 24.61
N GLY A 12 24.94 3.93 24.23
CA GLY A 12 23.60 3.34 24.37
C GLY A 12 23.06 2.83 23.02
N SER A 13 21.73 2.74 22.84
CA SER A 13 20.99 2.78 21.56
C SER A 13 21.26 4.04 20.70
N GLU A 14 22.29 4.82 21.06
CA GLU A 14 22.19 6.27 21.32
C GLU A 14 23.23 7.11 20.56
N ALA A 15 23.96 6.52 19.60
CA ALA A 15 24.86 7.31 18.76
C ALA A 15 25.03 6.66 17.38
N GLY A 16 24.48 7.32 16.35
CA GLY A 16 24.35 6.79 14.98
C GLY A 16 25.67 6.19 14.46
N LYS A 17 25.64 4.93 13.98
CA LYS A 17 26.58 3.87 14.41
C LYS A 17 27.75 3.49 13.45
N LYS A 18 28.84 4.23 13.15
CA LYS A 18 29.36 5.58 13.49
C LYS A 18 30.41 5.99 12.45
N VAL A 19 30.51 7.29 12.16
CA VAL A 19 31.81 7.95 11.87
C VAL A 19 31.94 9.17 12.81
N GLY A 20 33.17 9.50 13.21
CA GLY A 20 33.47 10.31 14.40
C GLY A 20 32.99 11.77 14.41
N ASP A 21 32.96 12.32 15.64
CA ASP A 21 32.81 13.75 15.97
C ASP A 21 31.44 14.45 15.83
N GLY A 22 30.36 13.72 16.10
CA GLY A 22 29.16 14.33 16.70
C GLY A 22 27.86 14.30 15.89
N TRP A 23 27.75 13.43 14.88
CA TRP A 23 26.45 13.09 14.31
C TRP A 23 25.64 12.21 15.26
N VAL A 24 24.38 12.59 15.50
CA VAL A 24 23.41 11.89 16.35
C VAL A 24 22.15 11.67 15.53
N ARG A 25 21.52 10.50 15.66
CA ARG A 25 20.22 10.22 15.05
C ARG A 25 19.17 11.13 15.66
N THR A 26 18.34 11.72 14.82
CA THR A 26 17.11 12.41 15.23
C THR A 26 15.93 11.43 15.18
N PRO A 27 14.81 11.70 15.87
CA PRO A 27 13.61 10.86 15.77
C PRO A 27 13.14 10.62 14.32
N ALA A 28 13.36 11.57 13.41
CA ALA A 28 13.07 11.41 11.98
C ALA A 28 14.04 10.44 11.26
N ASP A 29 15.28 10.27 11.72
CA ASP A 29 16.17 9.20 11.22
C ASP A 29 15.75 7.83 11.73
N ASP A 30 15.27 7.76 12.97
CA ASP A 30 14.78 6.51 13.55
C ASP A 30 13.47 6.08 12.88
N LEU A 31 12.54 7.01 12.65
CA LEU A 31 11.36 6.77 11.82
C LEU A 31 11.72 6.38 10.36
N PHE A 32 12.76 7.00 9.78
CA PHE A 32 13.25 6.61 8.45
C PHE A 32 13.82 5.18 8.43
N LEU A 33 14.59 4.80 9.45
CA LEU A 33 15.14 3.45 9.58
C LEU A 33 14.04 2.42 9.87
N GLU A 34 13.06 2.75 10.71
CA GLU A 34 11.88 1.92 10.98
C GLU A 34 11.09 1.70 9.69
N MET A 35 10.64 2.78 9.04
CA MET A 35 9.79 2.66 7.86
C MET A 35 10.51 1.99 6.69
N SER A 36 11.81 2.27 6.48
CA SER A 36 12.58 1.58 5.44
C SER A 36 12.82 0.09 5.78
N THR A 37 12.77 -0.30 7.06
CA THR A 37 12.80 -1.70 7.51
C THR A 37 11.47 -2.41 7.31
N ARG A 38 10.36 -1.75 7.60
CA ARG A 38 9.00 -2.30 7.48
C ARG A 38 8.54 -2.43 6.02
N LEU A 39 8.91 -1.45 5.18
CA LEU A 39 8.54 -1.36 3.75
C LEU A 39 9.62 -1.90 2.80
N GLY A 40 10.86 -2.02 3.28
CA GLY A 40 12.03 -2.53 2.55
C GLY A 40 12.72 -1.52 1.62
N VAL A 41 12.01 -0.48 1.14
CA VAL A 41 12.54 0.59 0.29
C VAL A 41 11.87 1.93 0.59
N ILE A 42 12.62 3.04 0.45
CA ILE A 42 12.09 4.42 0.44
C ILE A 42 12.92 5.26 -0.53
N THR A 43 12.32 6.10 -1.38
CA THR A 43 13.10 7.10 -2.15
C THR A 43 13.47 8.32 -1.30
N VAL A 44 14.56 9.01 -1.64
CA VAL A 44 14.91 10.29 -0.98
C VAL A 44 13.78 11.32 -1.13
N SER A 45 13.01 11.28 -2.23
CA SER A 45 11.83 12.13 -2.49
C SER A 45 10.73 11.86 -1.46
N GLN A 46 10.38 10.59 -1.26
CA GLN A 46 9.38 10.13 -0.29
C GLN A 46 9.80 10.42 1.15
N ALA A 47 11.07 10.16 1.49
CA ALA A 47 11.61 10.49 2.81
C ALA A 47 11.50 12.00 3.09
N HIS A 48 11.90 12.85 2.15
CA HIS A 48 11.76 14.30 2.27
C HIS A 48 10.29 14.72 2.44
N ARG A 49 9.37 14.13 1.66
CA ARG A 49 7.95 14.49 1.67
C ARG A 49 7.22 14.11 2.96
N TYR A 50 7.47 12.92 3.51
CA TYR A 50 6.66 12.35 4.60
C TYR A 50 7.37 12.25 5.95
N ILE A 51 8.69 12.10 5.96
CA ILE A 51 9.48 11.87 7.19
C ILE A 51 10.28 13.11 7.59
N TYR A 52 10.75 13.90 6.62
CA TYR A 52 11.50 15.13 6.84
C TYR A 52 10.86 16.38 6.20
N PRO A 53 9.53 16.62 6.32
CA PRO A 53 8.81 17.65 5.56
C PRO A 53 9.26 19.09 5.83
N THR A 54 10.00 19.32 6.92
CA THR A 54 10.54 20.63 7.30
C THR A 54 12.00 20.86 6.86
N LEU A 55 12.69 19.83 6.36
CA LEU A 55 14.08 19.91 5.93
C LEU A 55 14.17 20.17 4.42
N LYS A 56 15.24 20.84 3.97
CA LYS A 56 15.51 20.98 2.53
C LYS A 56 15.95 19.63 1.93
N PRO A 57 15.66 19.34 0.64
CA PRO A 57 16.06 18.08 0.00
C PRO A 57 17.55 17.76 0.11
N GLU A 58 18.42 18.78 0.07
CA GLU A 58 19.87 18.66 0.21
C GLU A 58 20.26 18.21 1.62
N THR A 59 19.55 18.70 2.64
CA THR A 59 19.71 18.29 4.03
C THR A 59 19.30 16.82 4.20
N VAL A 60 18.16 16.41 3.63
CA VAL A 60 17.70 15.01 3.67
C VAL A 60 18.72 14.08 2.99
N ARG A 61 19.22 14.43 1.79
CA ARG A 61 20.32 13.71 1.13
C ARG A 61 21.54 13.58 2.04
N LYS A 62 21.93 14.64 2.75
CA LYS A 62 23.07 14.61 3.68
C LYS A 62 22.84 13.66 4.86
N ARG A 63 21.64 13.66 5.47
CA ARG A 63 21.29 12.72 6.57
C ARG A 63 21.34 11.27 6.10
N ILE A 64 20.79 10.98 4.92
CA ILE A 64 20.79 9.64 4.33
C ILE A 64 22.22 9.19 3.97
N SER A 65 23.07 10.09 3.45
CA SER A 65 24.50 9.78 3.24
C SER A 65 25.25 9.52 4.56
N MET A 66 24.90 10.17 5.67
CA MET A 66 25.47 9.87 6.99
C MET A 66 25.05 8.48 7.50
N MET A 67 23.78 8.10 7.31
CA MET A 67 23.30 6.74 7.61
C MET A 67 23.95 5.67 6.74
N GLU A 68 24.22 5.96 5.47
CA GLU A 68 24.96 5.08 4.56
C GLU A 68 26.43 4.92 4.98
N GLN A 69 27.11 6.02 5.31
CA GLN A 69 28.50 6.00 5.82
C GLN A 69 28.61 5.27 7.17
N ALA A 70 27.58 5.34 8.01
CA ALA A 70 27.45 4.54 9.23
C ALA A 70 27.01 3.08 8.97
N GLY A 71 26.92 2.64 7.72
CA GLY A 71 26.57 1.28 7.32
C GLY A 71 25.14 0.86 7.63
N LEU A 72 24.24 1.80 7.97
CA LEU A 72 22.85 1.51 8.35
C LEU A 72 21.95 1.31 7.12
N VAL A 73 22.23 1.99 6.02
CA VAL A 73 21.47 1.89 4.77
C VAL A 73 22.39 1.74 3.57
N LYS A 74 21.82 1.30 2.44
CA LYS A 74 22.45 1.30 1.12
C LYS A 74 21.56 2.04 0.14
N LYS A 75 22.18 2.71 -0.83
CA LYS A 75 21.49 3.34 -1.95
C LYS A 75 21.40 2.41 -3.16
N ILE A 76 20.39 2.65 -3.98
CA ILE A 76 20.24 2.15 -5.35
C ILE A 76 19.93 3.37 -6.22
N ASP A 77 20.81 3.65 -7.18
CA ASP A 77 20.75 4.80 -8.10
C ASP A 77 20.75 4.36 -9.58
N THR A 78 20.70 3.05 -9.85
CA THR A 78 20.56 2.44 -11.18
C THR A 78 19.25 2.80 -11.87
N LEU A 79 18.21 3.10 -11.09
CA LEU A 79 16.87 3.42 -11.57
C LEU A 79 16.73 4.92 -11.87
N ALA A 80 17.14 5.31 -13.08
CA ALA A 80 17.13 6.69 -13.56
C ALA A 80 15.78 7.44 -13.43
N TRP A 81 14.67 6.74 -13.25
CA TRP A 81 13.36 7.33 -12.96
C TRP A 81 13.08 7.53 -11.46
N ALA A 82 13.50 6.61 -10.59
CA ALA A 82 13.22 6.65 -9.16
C ALA A 82 14.13 7.63 -8.40
N GLY A 83 15.24 8.04 -9.03
CA GLY A 83 16.32 8.75 -8.36
C GLY A 83 17.04 7.82 -7.38
N VAL A 84 17.38 8.35 -6.21
CA VAL A 84 18.04 7.55 -5.16
C VAL A 84 16.97 6.82 -4.34
N VAL A 85 16.90 5.51 -4.51
CA VAL A 85 16.18 4.59 -3.63
C VAL A 85 17.10 4.16 -2.50
N VAL A 86 16.57 3.97 -1.30
CA VAL A 86 17.30 3.56 -0.11
C VAL A 86 16.68 2.31 0.49
N TYR A 87 17.51 1.36 0.92
CA TYR A 87 17.07 0.17 1.68
C TYR A 87 18.00 -0.06 2.89
N PRO A 88 17.49 -0.59 4.01
CA PRO A 88 18.30 -0.79 5.21
C PRO A 88 19.21 -2.01 5.10
N THR A 89 20.39 -1.92 5.71
CA THR A 89 21.27 -3.07 5.94
C THR A 89 20.82 -3.87 7.17
N VAL A 90 21.44 -5.02 7.43
CA VAL A 90 21.25 -5.76 8.70
C VAL A 90 21.53 -4.85 9.91
N ALA A 91 22.56 -3.98 9.84
CA ALA A 91 22.92 -3.06 10.91
C ALA A 91 21.90 -1.93 11.09
N GLY A 92 21.28 -1.44 10.01
CA GLY A 92 20.17 -0.48 10.06
C GLY A 92 18.92 -1.08 10.68
N ARG A 93 18.56 -2.32 10.31
CA ARG A 93 17.42 -3.02 10.92
C ARG A 93 17.63 -3.24 12.42
N ARG A 94 18.82 -3.71 12.84
CA ARG A 94 19.28 -3.75 14.26
C ARG A 94 19.49 -2.38 14.92
N ALA A 95 19.08 -1.28 14.28
CA ALA A 95 19.08 0.05 14.90
C ALA A 95 17.67 0.53 15.30
N VAL A 96 16.63 -0.24 14.93
CA VAL A 96 15.20 0.05 15.16
C VAL A 96 14.35 -1.20 15.47
N LEU A 97 14.95 -2.39 15.49
CA LEU A 97 14.31 -3.66 15.84
C LEU A 97 15.09 -4.36 16.96
N ASP A 98 14.39 -5.18 17.73
CA ASP A 98 14.95 -6.13 18.70
C ASP A 98 15.81 -7.20 18.01
N GLU A 99 16.73 -7.82 18.77
CA GLU A 99 17.77 -8.71 18.21
C GLU A 99 17.24 -10.03 17.64
N ASP A 100 16.10 -10.48 18.15
CA ASP A 100 15.35 -11.67 17.73
C ASP A 100 14.29 -11.35 16.66
N SER A 101 14.04 -10.07 16.37
CA SER A 101 12.98 -9.65 15.44
C SER A 101 13.16 -10.31 14.05
N PRO A 102 12.22 -11.16 13.61
CA PRO A 102 12.38 -11.88 12.35
C PRO A 102 12.27 -10.98 11.10
N LEU A 103 11.88 -9.71 11.25
CA LEU A 103 12.03 -8.69 10.21
C LEU A 103 13.50 -8.41 9.85
N LEU A 104 14.48 -8.79 10.68
CA LEU A 104 15.91 -8.70 10.42
C LEU A 104 16.36 -9.46 9.15
N ALA A 105 15.66 -10.52 8.74
CA ALA A 105 16.00 -11.33 7.56
C ALA A 105 15.41 -10.73 6.27
N MET A 106 16.09 -9.74 5.68
CA MET A 106 15.62 -9.02 4.47
C MET A 106 16.64 -9.15 3.33
N GLU A 107 16.16 -9.66 2.19
CA GLU A 107 16.87 -9.66 0.91
C GLU A 107 16.82 -8.28 0.23
N PRO A 108 17.77 -7.94 -0.66
CA PRO A 108 17.68 -6.75 -1.49
C PRO A 108 16.42 -6.75 -2.38
N PRO A 109 15.76 -5.61 -2.59
CA PRO A 109 14.62 -5.48 -3.49
C PRO A 109 15.02 -5.75 -4.96
N SER A 110 14.17 -6.47 -5.71
CA SER A 110 14.38 -6.60 -7.16
C SER A 110 13.93 -5.33 -7.90
N GLU A 111 14.70 -4.92 -8.91
CA GLU A 111 14.31 -3.79 -9.79
C GLU A 111 12.95 -4.04 -10.46
N SER A 112 12.66 -5.28 -10.82
CA SER A 112 11.38 -5.72 -11.43
C SER A 112 10.15 -5.49 -10.55
N THR A 113 10.31 -5.42 -9.22
CA THR A 113 9.22 -5.14 -8.27
C THR A 113 9.26 -3.72 -7.71
N MET A 114 10.27 -2.92 -8.07
CA MET A 114 10.55 -1.64 -7.43
C MET A 114 9.39 -0.64 -7.56
N LEU A 115 8.76 -0.56 -8.75
CA LEU A 115 7.62 0.35 -8.94
C LEU A 115 6.49 0.04 -7.96
N HIS A 116 6.06 -1.22 -7.88
CA HIS A 116 5.02 -1.64 -6.93
C HIS A 116 5.42 -1.33 -5.48
N ARG A 117 6.65 -1.69 -5.08
CA ARG A 117 7.15 -1.44 -3.72
C ARG A 117 7.19 0.04 -3.35
N LEU A 118 7.61 0.91 -4.27
CA LEU A 118 7.63 2.35 -4.02
C LEU A 118 6.23 2.96 -3.98
N LEU A 119 5.25 2.38 -4.68
CA LEU A 119 3.85 2.79 -4.60
C LEU A 119 3.19 2.30 -3.29
N VAL A 120 3.52 1.10 -2.80
CA VAL A 120 3.12 0.64 -1.45
C VAL A 120 3.74 1.53 -0.37
N THR A 121 5.01 1.90 -0.56
CA THR A 121 5.71 2.85 0.30
C THR A 121 5.05 4.23 0.30
N GLU A 122 4.59 4.70 -0.86
CA GLU A 122 3.92 5.99 -1.01
C GLU A 122 2.65 6.07 -0.13
N GLU A 123 1.76 5.10 -0.25
CA GLU A 123 0.50 5.08 0.53
C GLU A 123 0.74 4.76 2.01
N ALA A 124 1.72 3.92 2.33
CA ALA A 124 2.11 3.65 3.71
C ALA A 124 2.64 4.92 4.41
N LEU A 125 3.50 5.70 3.74
CA LEU A 125 4.04 6.93 4.29
C LEU A 125 3.00 8.07 4.36
N LYS A 126 2.02 8.11 3.43
CA LYS A 126 0.85 9.00 3.55
C LYS A 126 0.05 8.74 4.84
N LEU A 127 -0.16 7.46 5.19
CA LEU A 127 -0.88 7.06 6.42
C LEU A 127 -0.07 7.33 7.69
N VAL A 128 1.22 6.99 7.70
CA VAL A 128 2.12 7.27 8.83
C VAL A 128 2.23 8.78 9.10
N ALA A 129 2.31 9.61 8.05
CA ALA A 129 2.29 11.07 8.18
C ALA A 129 0.95 11.63 8.70
N GLN A 130 -0.13 10.84 8.69
CA GLN A 130 -1.43 11.13 9.30
C GLN A 130 -1.58 10.53 10.71
N ASN A 131 -0.52 9.94 11.27
CA ASN A 131 -0.51 9.18 12.53
C ASN A 131 -1.44 7.96 12.53
N VAL A 132 -1.62 7.33 11.38
CA VAL A 132 -2.39 6.09 11.23
C VAL A 132 -1.43 4.90 11.27
N GLU A 133 -1.67 3.95 12.18
CA GLU A 133 -0.87 2.74 12.27
C GLU A 133 -1.19 1.79 11.10
N ILE A 134 -0.16 1.07 10.66
CA ILE A 134 -0.21 0.20 9.49
C ILE A 134 0.40 -1.16 9.80
N ILE A 135 0.08 -2.17 8.99
CA ILE A 135 0.75 -3.46 8.99
C ILE A 135 1.13 -3.80 7.54
N THR A 136 2.41 -4.04 7.24
CA THR A 136 2.87 -4.29 5.86
C THR A 136 2.63 -5.74 5.44
N GLU A 137 2.58 -6.02 4.13
CA GLU A 137 2.53 -7.41 3.60
C GLU A 137 3.61 -8.31 4.22
N ARG A 138 4.79 -7.75 4.51
CA ARG A 138 5.94 -8.45 5.10
C ARG A 138 5.67 -8.82 6.57
N GLU A 139 5.11 -7.91 7.34
CA GLU A 139 4.68 -8.16 8.73
C GLU A 139 3.53 -9.19 8.74
N ALA A 140 2.55 -9.05 7.85
CA ALA A 140 1.45 -10.01 7.71
C ALA A 140 1.92 -11.43 7.34
N ARG A 141 2.85 -11.56 6.38
CA ARG A 141 3.48 -12.85 6.05
C ARG A 141 4.19 -13.45 7.26
N LEU A 142 4.95 -12.64 7.97
CA LEU A 142 5.75 -13.07 9.10
C LEU A 142 4.89 -13.68 10.22
N TYR A 143 3.81 -12.98 10.60
CA TYR A 143 2.96 -13.37 11.72
C TYR A 143 1.83 -14.33 11.36
N GLU A 144 1.70 -14.77 10.10
CA GLU A 144 0.68 -15.73 9.67
C GLU A 144 1.22 -17.00 8.97
N MET A 145 2.50 -17.02 8.58
CA MET A 145 3.12 -18.17 7.91
C MET A 145 3.87 -19.10 8.88
N GLY A 146 3.60 -20.40 8.73
CA GLY A 146 4.29 -21.45 9.49
C GLY A 146 4.06 -21.33 11.00
N MET A 147 2.79 -21.25 11.41
CA MET A 147 2.37 -21.06 12.80
C MET A 147 2.81 -22.20 13.72
N THR A 148 3.29 -21.83 14.89
CA THR A 148 3.45 -22.67 16.09
C THR A 148 2.68 -21.99 17.24
N PRO A 149 2.46 -22.65 18.39
CA PRO A 149 1.79 -22.03 19.53
C PRO A 149 2.44 -20.72 19.98
N GLU A 150 3.77 -20.65 19.97
CA GLU A 150 4.57 -19.47 20.35
C GLU A 150 4.33 -18.32 19.37
N LYS A 151 4.34 -18.59 18.06
CA LYS A 151 4.04 -17.58 17.03
C LYS A 151 2.62 -17.04 17.09
N ILE A 152 1.67 -17.81 17.62
CA ILE A 152 0.29 -17.34 17.83
C ILE A 152 0.27 -16.27 18.93
N GLU A 153 1.02 -16.47 20.02
CA GLU A 153 1.21 -15.47 21.07
C GLU A 153 1.96 -14.24 20.54
N ASP A 154 3.07 -14.44 19.82
CA ASP A 154 3.83 -13.34 19.19
C ASP A 154 2.97 -12.48 18.26
N ARG A 155 2.12 -13.12 17.43
CA ARG A 155 1.16 -12.41 16.58
C ARG A 155 0.16 -11.63 17.41
N ASP A 156 -0.43 -12.23 18.42
CA ASP A 156 -1.50 -11.58 19.19
C ASP A 156 -0.94 -10.38 19.99
N VAL A 157 0.31 -10.47 20.49
CA VAL A 157 1.07 -9.34 21.06
C VAL A 157 1.38 -8.28 19.99
N PHE A 158 1.83 -8.67 18.80
CA PHE A 158 2.06 -7.75 17.68
C PHE A 158 0.79 -7.00 17.29
N LEU A 159 -0.32 -7.70 17.07
CA LEU A 159 -1.62 -7.12 16.74
C LEU A 159 -2.09 -6.14 17.83
N ALA A 160 -1.97 -6.51 19.10
CA ALA A 160 -2.31 -5.63 20.21
C ALA A 160 -1.44 -4.38 20.27
N SER A 161 -0.12 -4.49 20.04
CA SER A 161 0.79 -3.32 19.99
C SER A 161 0.51 -2.39 18.81
N LYS A 162 -0.04 -2.92 17.71
CA LYS A 162 -0.59 -2.15 16.58
C LYS A 162 -2.00 -1.59 16.82
N GLY A 163 -2.57 -1.80 18.00
CA GLY A 163 -3.90 -1.32 18.37
C GLY A 163 -5.08 -2.12 17.78
N VAL A 164 -4.82 -3.26 17.13
CA VAL A 164 -5.85 -4.15 16.60
C VAL A 164 -6.59 -4.81 17.76
N ARG A 165 -7.92 -4.82 17.70
CA ARG A 165 -8.80 -5.35 18.76
C ARG A 165 -9.56 -6.55 18.24
N ARG A 166 -9.52 -7.67 18.96
CA ARG A 166 -10.36 -8.84 18.67
C ARG A 166 -11.80 -8.56 19.11
N SER A 167 -12.75 -8.74 18.21
CA SER A 167 -14.18 -8.77 18.54
C SER A 167 -14.58 -10.18 18.98
N VAL A 168 -15.08 -10.32 20.20
CA VAL A 168 -15.53 -11.60 20.79
C VAL A 168 -17.04 -11.66 21.07
N ASP A 169 -17.67 -10.49 21.19
CA ASP A 169 -19.08 -10.28 21.55
C ASP A 169 -19.88 -9.54 20.46
N GLY A 170 -19.20 -9.09 19.40
CA GLY A 170 -19.76 -8.32 18.29
C GLY A 170 -19.44 -6.82 18.33
N SER A 171 -18.86 -6.31 19.42
CA SER A 171 -18.29 -4.95 19.51
C SER A 171 -17.28 -4.67 18.40
N ARG A 172 -16.97 -3.39 18.11
CA ARG A 172 -16.00 -3.03 17.04
C ARG A 172 -14.65 -3.72 17.24
N GLY A 173 -14.11 -4.25 16.15
CA GLY A 173 -12.89 -5.05 16.15
C GLY A 173 -12.89 -6.16 15.09
N VAL A 174 -11.76 -6.81 14.94
CA VAL A 174 -11.52 -7.91 13.99
C VAL A 174 -12.11 -9.22 14.53
N VAL A 175 -12.86 -9.93 13.70
CA VAL A 175 -13.18 -11.36 13.92
C VAL A 175 -12.27 -12.17 12.98
N PRO A 176 -11.33 -12.98 13.49
CA PRO A 176 -10.44 -13.75 12.64
C PRO A 176 -11.19 -14.83 11.85
N THR A 177 -10.64 -15.17 10.69
CA THR A 177 -11.13 -16.31 9.90
C THR A 177 -10.50 -17.60 10.43
N HIS A 178 -11.31 -18.58 10.81
CA HIS A 178 -10.81 -19.89 11.25
C HIS A 178 -10.40 -20.74 10.04
N GLN A 179 -9.14 -21.22 10.02
CA GLN A 179 -8.64 -22.14 9.00
C GLN A 179 -8.32 -23.50 9.62
N SER A 180 -8.96 -24.56 9.13
CA SER A 180 -8.57 -25.93 9.45
C SER A 180 -7.27 -26.30 8.73
N THR A 181 -6.33 -26.89 9.47
CA THR A 181 -5.04 -27.38 8.97
C THR A 181 -4.80 -28.80 9.49
N GLU A 182 -3.77 -29.48 8.98
CA GLU A 182 -3.36 -30.82 9.44
C GLU A 182 -2.98 -30.86 10.93
N HIS A 183 -2.66 -29.70 11.53
CA HIS A 183 -2.31 -29.55 12.95
C HIS A 183 -3.44 -28.94 13.80
N GLY A 184 -4.67 -28.90 13.27
CA GLY A 184 -5.84 -28.35 13.96
C GLY A 184 -6.34 -27.03 13.35
N THR A 185 -7.22 -26.34 14.07
CA THR A 185 -7.80 -25.06 13.61
C THR A 185 -6.98 -23.89 14.11
N VAL A 186 -6.68 -22.95 13.22
CA VAL A 186 -5.89 -21.74 13.52
C VAL A 186 -6.62 -20.48 13.05
N ASP A 187 -6.61 -19.46 13.91
CA ASP A 187 -7.17 -18.15 13.59
C ASP A 187 -6.28 -17.41 12.58
N ARG A 188 -6.89 -16.71 11.62
CA ARG A 188 -6.24 -15.83 10.63
C ARG A 188 -6.77 -14.40 10.75
N TYR A 189 -5.89 -13.44 10.94
CA TYR A 189 -6.20 -12.01 11.01
C TYR A 189 -5.74 -11.27 9.74
N LEU A 190 -4.53 -11.56 9.26
CA LEU A 190 -3.86 -10.82 8.19
C LEU A 190 -3.81 -11.60 6.84
N ILE A 191 -4.62 -12.65 6.72
CA ILE A 191 -4.77 -13.46 5.49
C ILE A 191 -6.23 -13.61 5.11
N VAL A 192 -6.56 -13.23 3.87
CA VAL A 192 -7.87 -13.44 3.25
C VAL A 192 -7.84 -14.75 2.44
N PRO A 193 -8.62 -15.79 2.77
CA PRO A 193 -8.71 -17.00 1.96
C PRO A 193 -9.28 -16.70 0.56
N THR A 194 -8.72 -17.30 -0.48
CA THR A 194 -9.17 -17.15 -1.87
C THR A 194 -9.42 -18.52 -2.51
N PRO A 195 -10.40 -19.30 -2.02
CA PRO A 195 -10.70 -20.62 -2.58
C PRO A 195 -11.07 -20.52 -4.07
N GLY A 196 -10.41 -21.33 -4.91
CA GLY A 196 -10.60 -21.32 -6.37
C GLY A 196 -9.78 -20.28 -7.15
N ALA A 197 -8.94 -19.47 -6.49
CA ALA A 197 -7.93 -18.66 -7.18
C ALA A 197 -6.60 -19.44 -7.36
N GLU A 198 -5.70 -18.92 -8.19
CA GLU A 198 -4.34 -19.47 -8.42
C GLU A 198 -3.51 -19.56 -7.12
N SER A 199 -3.82 -18.73 -6.11
CA SER A 199 -3.33 -18.87 -4.74
C SER A 199 -4.49 -19.20 -3.80
N GLN A 200 -4.28 -20.12 -2.85
CA GLN A 200 -5.31 -20.49 -1.86
C GLN A 200 -5.67 -19.36 -0.89
N TYR A 201 -4.80 -18.35 -0.80
CA TYR A 201 -4.98 -17.17 0.04
C TYR A 201 -4.37 -15.92 -0.61
N ARG A 202 -4.74 -14.76 -0.06
CA ARG A 202 -4.22 -13.43 -0.39
C ARG A 202 -3.80 -12.69 0.88
N ILE A 203 -2.70 -11.96 0.76
CA ILE A 203 -2.22 -11.01 1.76
C ILE A 203 -2.29 -9.64 1.05
N PRO A 204 -3.02 -8.65 1.59
CA PRO A 204 -3.00 -7.28 1.09
C PRO A 204 -1.58 -6.70 1.08
N ASP A 205 -1.32 -5.74 0.18
CA ASP A 205 -0.04 -5.02 0.15
C ASP A 205 0.24 -4.27 1.48
N LEU A 206 -0.83 -3.77 2.09
CA LEU A 206 -0.80 -3.01 3.33
C LEU A 206 -2.15 -3.17 4.07
N PHE A 207 -2.13 -3.08 5.39
CA PHE A 207 -3.31 -2.85 6.20
C PHE A 207 -3.22 -1.48 6.88
N GLU A 208 -4.35 -0.80 6.97
CA GLU A 208 -4.60 0.32 7.86
C GLU A 208 -5.26 -0.21 9.15
N VAL A 209 -4.76 0.17 10.32
CA VAL A 209 -5.47 -0.06 11.59
C VAL A 209 -6.33 1.17 11.89
N THR A 210 -7.64 1.00 11.93
CA THR A 210 -8.57 2.10 12.19
C THR A 210 -8.52 2.53 13.66
N ALA A 211 -9.02 3.74 13.97
CA ALA A 211 -9.13 4.24 15.34
C ALA A 211 -10.01 3.36 16.27
N HIS A 212 -10.75 2.39 15.73
CA HIS A 212 -11.56 1.42 16.48
C HIS A 212 -10.84 0.07 16.70
N GLY A 213 -9.61 -0.09 16.20
CA GLY A 213 -8.86 -1.35 16.24
C GLY A 213 -9.31 -2.37 15.20
N GLU A 214 -9.95 -1.92 14.12
CA GLU A 214 -10.37 -2.77 13.00
C GLU A 214 -9.33 -2.70 11.87
N LEU A 215 -9.19 -3.75 11.07
CA LEU A 215 -8.29 -3.79 9.93
C LEU A 215 -9.00 -3.34 8.65
N ARG A 216 -8.40 -2.45 7.87
CA ARG A 216 -8.82 -2.17 6.48
C ARG A 216 -7.69 -2.59 5.54
N ALA A 217 -8.00 -3.46 4.58
CA ALA A 217 -7.03 -3.87 3.57
C ALA A 217 -6.80 -2.75 2.55
N ILE A 218 -5.56 -2.53 2.17
CA ILE A 218 -5.15 -1.63 1.10
C ILE A 218 -4.48 -2.45 -0.01
N GLU A 219 -4.92 -2.18 -1.23
CA GLU A 219 -4.54 -2.90 -2.44
C GLU A 219 -4.04 -1.91 -3.47
N ILE A 220 -2.83 -2.13 -3.98
CA ILE A 220 -2.24 -1.29 -5.02
C ILE A 220 -2.17 -2.10 -6.32
N GLU A 221 -2.77 -1.57 -7.39
CA GLU A 221 -2.86 -2.32 -8.65
C GLU A 221 -2.47 -1.43 -9.84
N ILE A 222 -1.33 -1.77 -10.43
CA ILE A 222 -0.77 -1.06 -11.59
C ILE A 222 -1.38 -1.59 -12.90
N THR A 223 -1.67 -2.89 -12.96
CA THR A 223 -1.97 -3.59 -14.23
C THR A 223 -3.23 -4.46 -14.08
N PRO A 224 -4.19 -4.41 -15.02
CA PRO A 224 -5.36 -5.27 -14.99
C PRO A 224 -5.02 -6.77 -14.94
N LYS A 225 -5.53 -7.45 -13.91
CA LYS A 225 -5.52 -8.92 -13.81
C LYS A 225 -6.58 -9.53 -14.75
N ARG A 226 -6.43 -10.82 -15.08
CA ARG A 226 -7.44 -11.57 -15.85
C ARG A 226 -8.81 -11.47 -15.16
N PRO A 227 -9.93 -11.19 -15.87
CA PRO A 227 -11.23 -10.96 -15.25
C PRO A 227 -11.71 -12.03 -14.27
N ALA A 228 -11.51 -13.32 -14.57
CA ALA A 228 -11.88 -14.41 -13.68
C ALA A 228 -11.10 -14.38 -12.35
N ARG A 229 -9.77 -14.21 -12.42
CA ARG A 229 -8.91 -14.07 -11.23
C ARG A 229 -9.28 -12.84 -10.40
N PHE A 230 -9.63 -11.73 -11.06
CA PHE A 230 -10.00 -10.50 -10.36
C PHE A 230 -11.36 -10.62 -9.65
N ARG A 231 -12.36 -11.23 -10.29
CA ARG A 231 -13.65 -11.56 -9.64
C ARG A 231 -13.48 -12.47 -8.42
N ALA A 232 -12.58 -13.46 -8.47
CA ALA A 232 -12.29 -14.32 -7.32
C ALA A 232 -11.69 -13.55 -6.14
N ILE A 233 -10.76 -12.63 -6.40
CA ILE A 233 -10.18 -11.75 -5.36
C ILE A 233 -11.25 -10.82 -4.76
N LEU A 234 -12.10 -10.21 -5.59
CA LEU A 234 -13.19 -9.35 -5.12
C LEU A 234 -14.23 -10.10 -4.28
N ALA A 235 -14.55 -11.35 -4.64
CA ALA A 235 -15.44 -12.21 -3.86
C ALA A 235 -14.86 -12.54 -2.48
N ALA A 236 -13.60 -12.94 -2.42
CA ALA A 236 -12.90 -13.22 -1.16
C ALA A 236 -12.83 -12.00 -0.23
N TYR A 237 -12.54 -10.81 -0.76
CA TYR A 237 -12.59 -9.58 0.04
C TYR A 237 -13.98 -9.23 0.54
N ARG A 238 -15.02 -9.45 -0.28
CA ARG A 238 -16.41 -9.30 0.17
C ARG A 238 -16.68 -10.24 1.34
N GLU A 239 -16.33 -11.52 1.24
CA GLU A 239 -16.51 -12.53 2.30
C GLU A 239 -15.75 -12.18 3.60
N ALA A 240 -14.51 -11.69 3.50
CA ALA A 240 -13.72 -11.25 4.66
C ALA A 240 -14.31 -10.03 5.39
N CYS A 241 -15.15 -9.24 4.72
CA CYS A 241 -15.79 -8.04 5.28
C CYS A 241 -17.25 -8.26 5.72
N VAL A 242 -18.01 -9.14 5.03
CA VAL A 242 -19.47 -9.28 5.18
C VAL A 242 -19.94 -10.73 5.38
N GLY A 243 -19.05 -11.67 5.67
CA GLY A 243 -19.37 -13.10 5.74
C GLY A 243 -20.25 -13.44 6.94
N HIS A 244 -21.53 -13.12 6.84
CA HIS A 244 -22.58 -13.55 7.76
C HIS A 244 -23.02 -14.97 7.41
N ASN A 245 -23.36 -15.78 8.42
CA ASN A 245 -24.50 -16.67 8.22
C ASN A 245 -25.76 -15.80 8.08
N PRO A 246 -26.62 -16.02 7.07
CA PRO A 246 -27.83 -15.22 6.90
C PRO A 246 -28.74 -15.37 8.12
N VAL A 247 -29.06 -14.24 8.77
CA VAL A 247 -30.08 -14.20 9.82
C VAL A 247 -31.45 -14.21 9.12
N PRO A 248 -32.33 -15.21 9.35
CA PRO A 248 -33.62 -15.25 8.69
C PRO A 248 -34.46 -14.03 9.07
N HIS A 249 -35.13 -13.42 8.09
CA HIS A 249 -35.95 -12.23 8.29
C HIS A 249 -37.00 -12.45 9.38
N GLY A 250 -37.05 -11.53 10.36
CA GLY A 250 -37.97 -11.60 11.51
C GLY A 250 -37.42 -12.31 12.76
N VAL A 251 -36.23 -12.93 12.69
CA VAL A 251 -35.61 -13.58 13.84
C VAL A 251 -34.77 -12.58 14.65
N LYS A 252 -35.22 -12.24 15.86
CA LYS A 252 -34.44 -11.45 16.85
C LYS A 252 -33.32 -12.30 17.46
N LYS A 253 -32.26 -12.55 16.71
CA LYS A 253 -31.02 -13.18 17.20
C LYS A 253 -29.92 -12.13 17.39
N THR A 254 -29.19 -12.27 18.49
CA THR A 254 -27.93 -11.57 18.75
C THR A 254 -26.79 -12.16 17.91
N LEU A 255 -25.68 -11.42 17.77
CA LEU A 255 -24.45 -11.94 17.10
C LEU A 255 -23.97 -13.28 17.67
N LYS A 256 -24.26 -13.56 18.94
CA LYS A 256 -23.92 -14.81 19.64
C LYS A 256 -24.74 -16.02 19.16
N GLU A 257 -25.92 -15.80 18.56
CA GLU A 257 -26.88 -16.84 18.17
C GLU A 257 -26.92 -17.11 16.65
N THR A 258 -26.16 -16.33 15.88
CA THR A 258 -26.04 -16.41 14.41
C THR A 258 -24.84 -17.24 13.94
N GLY A 259 -23.97 -17.69 14.86
CA GLY A 259 -22.71 -18.34 14.51
C GLY A 259 -21.64 -17.35 14.04
N PRO A 260 -20.48 -17.84 13.56
CA PRO A 260 -19.34 -16.99 13.23
C PRO A 260 -19.69 -15.99 12.13
N ILE A 261 -19.54 -14.72 12.45
CA ILE A 261 -19.64 -13.60 11.52
C ILE A 261 -18.21 -13.23 11.13
N LEU A 262 -17.84 -13.52 9.89
CA LEU A 262 -16.57 -13.11 9.31
C LEU A 262 -16.59 -11.60 9.10
N ARG A 263 -15.95 -10.90 10.04
CA ARG A 263 -15.62 -9.47 9.98
C ARG A 263 -14.13 -9.32 10.23
N GLN A 264 -13.35 -9.97 9.38
CA GLN A 264 -11.89 -9.91 9.40
C GLN A 264 -11.42 -8.49 9.02
N LEU A 265 -12.15 -7.84 8.11
CA LEU A 265 -11.85 -6.51 7.60
C LEU A 265 -13.05 -5.57 7.75
N ALA A 266 -12.79 -4.30 8.07
CA ALA A 266 -13.75 -3.19 8.01
C ALA A 266 -14.03 -2.72 6.57
N GLY A 267 -13.27 -3.22 5.60
CA GLY A 267 -13.40 -2.90 4.18
C GLY A 267 -12.07 -3.02 3.43
N VAL A 268 -12.11 -2.65 2.15
CA VAL A 268 -10.94 -2.56 1.27
C VAL A 268 -10.83 -1.16 0.67
N ARG A 269 -9.62 -0.64 0.55
CA ARG A 269 -9.30 0.55 -0.25
C ARG A 269 -8.37 0.16 -1.38
N TRP A 270 -8.90 0.19 -2.60
CA TRP A 270 -8.19 -0.19 -3.81
C TRP A 270 -7.64 1.06 -4.50
N ILE A 271 -6.33 1.15 -4.66
CA ILE A 271 -5.63 2.33 -5.19
C ILE A 271 -4.96 1.90 -6.50
N ALA A 272 -5.42 2.45 -7.63
CA ALA A 272 -5.11 1.84 -8.92
C ALA A 272 -4.99 2.81 -10.08
N THR A 273 -4.37 2.31 -11.15
CA THR A 273 -4.30 3.00 -12.45
C THR A 273 -5.65 2.97 -13.18
N ASP A 274 -5.84 3.90 -14.11
CA ASP A 274 -7.09 4.05 -14.88
C ASP A 274 -7.57 2.76 -15.56
N PRO A 275 -6.72 1.92 -16.17
CA PRO A 275 -7.15 0.63 -16.74
C PRO A 275 -7.74 -0.33 -15.71
N VAL A 276 -7.25 -0.31 -14.46
CA VAL A 276 -7.78 -1.12 -13.37
C VAL A 276 -9.05 -0.47 -12.79
N MET A 277 -9.06 0.86 -12.65
CA MET A 277 -10.22 1.61 -12.21
C MET A 277 -11.41 1.42 -13.15
N ALA A 278 -11.18 1.41 -14.47
CA ALA A 278 -12.18 1.06 -15.48
C ALA A 278 -12.65 -0.39 -15.34
N MET A 279 -11.74 -1.34 -15.08
CA MET A 279 -12.14 -2.74 -14.81
C MET A 279 -12.98 -2.88 -13.52
N LEU A 280 -12.71 -2.08 -12.48
CA LEU A 280 -13.47 -2.08 -11.24
C LEU A 280 -14.84 -1.40 -11.40
N ARG A 281 -14.87 -0.19 -11.95
CA ARG A 281 -16.01 0.74 -11.93
C ARG A 281 -16.81 0.82 -13.24
N GLY A 282 -16.22 0.38 -14.34
CA GLY A 282 -16.65 0.73 -15.69
C GLY A 282 -16.13 2.10 -16.11
N TYR A 283 -16.53 2.52 -17.31
CA TYR A 283 -16.28 3.88 -17.78
C TYR A 283 -17.42 4.83 -17.32
N PRO A 284 -17.20 6.16 -17.33
CA PRO A 284 -18.29 7.13 -17.28
C PRO A 284 -19.41 6.76 -18.26
N ASP A 285 -20.65 6.98 -17.85
CA ASP A 285 -21.88 6.61 -18.57
C ASP A 285 -22.04 5.10 -18.87
N GLY A 286 -21.12 4.25 -18.41
CA GLY A 286 -21.14 2.80 -18.63
C GLY A 286 -20.79 2.37 -20.05
N ILE A 287 -20.18 3.25 -20.86
CA ILE A 287 -19.80 2.96 -22.26
C ILE A 287 -18.29 3.11 -22.43
N ASN A 288 -17.63 2.09 -22.97
CA ASN A 288 -16.20 2.09 -23.20
C ASN A 288 -15.84 2.99 -24.42
N PRO A 289 -15.08 4.08 -24.24
CA PRO A 289 -14.86 5.11 -25.27
C PRO A 289 -13.99 4.63 -26.44
N PHE A 290 -13.28 3.50 -26.30
CA PHE A 290 -12.46 2.93 -27.37
C PHE A 290 -13.19 1.89 -28.23
N SER A 291 -14.31 1.34 -27.73
CA SER A 291 -15.02 0.24 -28.41
C SER A 291 -16.53 0.47 -28.61
N GLY A 292 -17.11 1.50 -27.99
CA GLY A 292 -18.53 1.83 -28.08
C GLY A 292 -19.47 0.81 -27.43
N LYS A 293 -18.94 -0.11 -26.61
CA LYS A 293 -19.72 -1.19 -25.94
C LYS A 293 -20.02 -0.84 -24.49
N GLU A 294 -21.10 -1.41 -23.95
CA GLU A 294 -21.40 -1.34 -22.52
C GLU A 294 -20.26 -1.98 -21.71
N ASP A 295 -19.75 -1.22 -20.73
CA ASP A 295 -18.66 -1.61 -19.83
C ASP A 295 -18.90 -0.95 -18.46
N ILE A 296 -19.69 -1.66 -17.65
CA ILE A 296 -20.19 -1.24 -16.32
C ILE A 296 -19.29 -1.70 -15.17
N GLY A 297 -18.08 -2.20 -15.48
CA GLY A 297 -17.12 -2.71 -14.50
C GLY A 297 -17.55 -3.99 -13.79
N MET A 298 -16.86 -4.27 -12.68
CA MET A 298 -17.12 -5.42 -11.82
C MET A 298 -17.89 -5.07 -10.54
N VAL A 299 -17.89 -3.80 -10.12
CA VAL A 299 -18.50 -3.29 -8.88
C VAL A 299 -19.20 -1.95 -9.20
N ARG A 300 -20.54 -1.92 -9.24
CA ARG A 300 -21.29 -0.82 -9.88
C ARG A 300 -21.68 0.36 -8.97
N PRO A 301 -22.13 0.17 -7.71
CA PRO A 301 -21.99 1.19 -6.68
C PRO A 301 -20.97 0.75 -5.63
N LEU A 302 -19.84 1.43 -5.66
CA LEU A 302 -18.76 1.29 -4.70
C LEU A 302 -19.24 1.59 -3.28
N TRP A 303 -18.49 1.08 -2.31
CA TRP A 303 -18.64 1.50 -0.93
C TRP A 303 -18.46 3.01 -0.79
N ASN A 304 -19.43 3.68 -0.18
CA ASN A 304 -19.14 4.93 0.47
C ASN A 304 -18.35 4.59 1.74
N SER A 305 -17.11 5.10 1.85
CA SER A 305 -16.23 4.86 3.00
C SER A 305 -16.75 5.45 4.33
N GLN A 306 -17.81 6.27 4.28
CA GLN A 306 -18.57 6.70 5.46
C GLN A 306 -19.49 5.60 6.03
N ILE A 307 -19.85 4.61 5.23
CA ILE A 307 -20.51 3.40 5.74
C ILE A 307 -19.39 2.50 6.25
N ASP A 308 -19.54 1.94 7.45
CA ASP A 308 -18.62 0.95 7.99
C ASP A 308 -19.31 -0.42 8.08
N THR A 309 -18.54 -1.51 8.16
CA THR A 309 -19.14 -2.84 8.25
C THR A 309 -19.92 -3.03 9.54
N HIS A 310 -19.71 -2.20 10.57
CA HIS A 310 -20.47 -2.24 11.81
C HIS A 310 -21.89 -1.68 11.63
N LEU A 311 -22.07 -0.64 10.79
CA LEU A 311 -23.35 -0.06 10.42
C LEU A 311 -24.24 -1.03 9.66
N PHE A 312 -23.65 -2.01 8.94
CA PHE A 312 -24.41 -3.15 8.43
C PHE A 312 -25.21 -3.78 9.56
N PHE A 313 -24.54 -4.32 10.58
CA PHE A 313 -25.20 -5.06 11.66
C PHE A 313 -26.24 -4.24 12.45
N SER A 314 -26.03 -2.94 12.65
CA SER A 314 -26.95 -2.11 13.42
C SER A 314 -28.23 -1.69 12.67
N HIS A 315 -28.25 -1.72 11.33
CA HIS A 315 -29.33 -1.14 10.52
C HIS A 315 -29.85 -2.11 9.45
N PRO A 316 -30.99 -2.80 9.67
CA PRO A 316 -31.52 -3.80 8.73
C PRO A 316 -31.76 -3.32 7.30
N SER A 317 -31.96 -2.01 7.07
CA SER A 317 -32.05 -1.40 5.74
C SER A 317 -30.77 -1.54 4.91
N THR A 318 -29.63 -1.74 5.55
CA THR A 318 -28.32 -1.95 4.91
C THR A 318 -27.99 -3.42 4.65
N TRP A 319 -28.78 -4.36 5.20
CA TRP A 319 -28.59 -5.82 5.03
C TRP A 319 -28.91 -6.30 3.61
N ASN A 320 -29.54 -5.47 2.78
CA ASN A 320 -29.79 -5.74 1.37
C ASN A 320 -28.50 -5.61 0.53
N LEU A 321 -27.53 -6.47 0.83
CA LEU A 321 -26.36 -6.77 0.02
C LEU A 321 -26.77 -7.58 -1.23
N ASP A 322 -27.54 -6.95 -2.13
CA ASP A 322 -27.57 -7.41 -3.50
C ASP A 322 -26.17 -7.26 -4.15
N ARG A 323 -25.99 -7.67 -5.41
CA ARG A 323 -24.67 -7.71 -6.08
C ARG A 323 -23.98 -6.34 -6.23
N LYS A 324 -24.57 -5.27 -5.72
CA LYS A 324 -24.18 -3.89 -5.96
C LYS A 324 -23.27 -3.35 -4.85
N ALA A 325 -23.61 -3.52 -3.57
CA ALA A 325 -22.83 -2.97 -2.46
C ALA A 325 -21.65 -3.87 -2.03
N TYR A 326 -20.47 -3.64 -2.59
CA TYR A 326 -19.22 -4.20 -2.05
C TYR A 326 -18.64 -3.25 -0.99
N PRO A 327 -18.01 -3.76 0.10
CA PRO A 327 -17.27 -2.95 1.09
C PRO A 327 -15.88 -2.54 0.58
N LEU A 328 -15.83 -2.14 -0.69
CA LEU A 328 -14.64 -1.74 -1.43
C LEU A 328 -14.78 -0.27 -1.85
N SER A 329 -13.89 0.56 -1.31
CA SER A 329 -13.62 1.90 -1.80
C SER A 329 -12.52 1.84 -2.86
N THR A 330 -12.50 2.80 -3.78
CA THR A 330 -11.48 2.92 -4.83
C THR A 330 -10.96 4.34 -4.91
N ALA A 331 -9.68 4.50 -5.22
CA ALA A 331 -9.05 5.78 -5.51
C ALA A 331 -8.12 5.66 -6.72
N PRO A 332 -8.00 6.68 -7.57
CA PRO A 332 -6.92 6.74 -8.54
C PRO A 332 -5.58 6.79 -7.81
N LEU A 333 -4.55 6.19 -8.41
CA LEU A 333 -3.21 6.22 -7.87
C LEU A 333 -2.56 7.59 -8.18
N ASP A 334 -2.55 8.48 -7.18
CA ASP A 334 -1.95 9.81 -7.30
C ASP A 334 -0.50 9.86 -6.81
N VAL A 335 0.39 10.00 -7.79
CA VAL A 335 1.83 10.30 -7.65
C VAL A 335 2.23 11.53 -8.47
N SER A 336 1.29 12.43 -8.80
CA SER A 336 1.51 13.64 -9.61
C SER A 336 2.60 14.60 -9.08
N HIS A 337 2.92 14.47 -7.79
CA HIS A 337 3.96 15.22 -7.09
C HIS A 337 5.37 14.61 -7.23
N ASP A 338 5.49 13.36 -7.68
CA ASP A 338 6.77 12.68 -7.95
C ASP A 338 6.86 12.30 -9.44
N PRO A 339 7.50 13.13 -10.28
CA PRO A 339 7.62 12.88 -11.72
C PRO A 339 8.40 11.61 -12.09
N GLY A 340 9.05 10.95 -11.13
CA GLY A 340 9.72 9.68 -11.31
C GLY A 340 8.74 8.51 -11.26
N LEU A 341 7.93 8.48 -10.20
CA LEU A 341 6.83 7.52 -10.04
C LEU A 341 5.76 7.73 -11.11
N GLU A 342 5.36 8.97 -11.40
CA GLU A 342 4.41 9.33 -12.47
C GLU A 342 4.88 8.78 -13.84
N TYR A 343 6.15 9.00 -14.19
CA TYR A 343 6.76 8.43 -15.40
C TYR A 343 6.67 6.89 -15.42
N ALA A 344 7.12 6.23 -14.36
CA ALA A 344 7.22 4.78 -14.33
C ALA A 344 5.84 4.10 -14.37
N LEU A 345 4.85 4.69 -13.71
CA LEU A 345 3.44 4.30 -13.79
C LEU A 345 2.92 4.40 -15.23
N HIS A 346 3.18 5.52 -15.91
CA HIS A 346 2.83 5.69 -17.32
C HIS A 346 3.50 4.64 -18.22
N GLN A 347 4.80 4.37 -18.05
CA GLN A 347 5.48 3.32 -18.84
C GLN A 347 4.91 1.91 -18.61
N ALA A 348 4.42 1.62 -17.39
CA ALA A 348 3.82 0.33 -17.07
C ALA A 348 2.47 0.11 -17.78
N VAL A 349 1.60 1.13 -17.83
CA VAL A 349 0.26 1.03 -18.45
C VAL A 349 0.25 1.29 -19.96
N LEU A 350 1.25 2.01 -20.49
CA LEU A 350 1.33 2.30 -21.92
C LEU A 350 1.73 1.04 -22.73
N PRO A 351 1.09 0.80 -23.89
CA PRO A 351 1.53 -0.22 -24.84
C PRO A 351 2.97 0.06 -25.31
N ALA A 352 3.70 -0.99 -25.70
CA ALA A 352 5.15 -0.92 -25.95
C ALA A 352 5.56 0.18 -26.96
N ASN A 353 4.74 0.46 -27.98
CA ASN A 353 5.01 1.47 -29.00
C ASN A 353 4.78 2.94 -28.53
N PHE A 354 4.14 3.14 -27.37
CA PHE A 354 3.96 4.46 -26.74
C PHE A 354 4.98 4.73 -25.62
N ARG A 355 5.82 3.73 -25.29
CA ARG A 355 6.87 3.88 -24.27
C ARG A 355 7.98 4.80 -24.77
N SER A 356 8.63 5.48 -23.84
CA SER A 356 9.61 6.53 -24.13
C SER A 356 10.62 6.69 -23.00
N THR A 357 11.71 7.42 -23.25
CA THR A 357 12.63 7.82 -22.18
C THR A 357 11.98 8.86 -21.26
N ILE A 358 12.46 8.97 -20.01
CA ILE A 358 12.00 10.01 -19.09
C ILE A 358 12.22 11.44 -19.61
N ARG A 359 13.20 11.65 -20.49
CA ARG A 359 13.46 12.95 -21.13
C ARG A 359 12.38 13.30 -22.15
N GLU A 360 11.97 12.35 -22.98
CA GLU A 360 10.89 12.51 -23.96
C GLU A 360 9.55 12.63 -23.26
N TRP A 361 9.27 11.76 -22.28
CA TRP A 361 8.05 11.83 -21.47
C TRP A 361 7.90 13.21 -20.81
N ARG A 362 8.96 13.78 -20.21
CA ARG A 362 8.94 15.15 -19.65
C ARG A 362 8.66 16.24 -20.70
N LYS A 363 9.08 16.06 -21.97
CA LYS A 363 8.68 16.97 -23.07
C LYS A 363 7.19 16.82 -23.37
N TRP A 364 6.72 15.59 -23.58
CA TRP A 364 5.32 15.30 -23.93
C TRP A 364 4.34 15.72 -22.82
N ARG A 365 4.70 15.51 -21.55
CA ARG A 365 3.91 15.92 -20.37
C ARG A 365 3.73 17.44 -20.30
N LYS A 366 4.75 18.23 -20.68
CA LYS A 366 4.61 19.69 -20.81
C LYS A 366 3.65 20.10 -21.92
N ILE A 367 3.69 19.43 -23.07
CA ILE A 367 2.77 19.69 -24.19
C ILE A 367 1.33 19.38 -23.76
N TRP A 368 1.11 18.20 -23.17
CA TRP A 368 -0.19 17.82 -22.60
C TRP A 368 -0.73 18.88 -21.63
N GLN A 369 0.07 19.29 -20.63
CA GLN A 369 -0.35 20.32 -19.67
C GLN A 369 -0.66 21.68 -20.29
N GLN A 370 -0.05 22.03 -21.42
CA GLN A 370 -0.35 23.27 -22.14
C GLN A 370 -1.65 23.15 -22.93
N GLU A 371 -1.94 21.97 -23.49
CA GLU A 371 -3.16 21.69 -24.25
C GLU A 371 -4.39 21.56 -23.34
N THR A 372 -4.25 20.93 -22.17
CA THR A 372 -5.36 20.67 -21.24
C THR A 372 -5.50 21.73 -20.13
N ALA A 373 -4.70 22.80 -20.16
CA ALA A 373 -4.65 23.84 -19.11
C ALA A 373 -6.01 24.51 -18.80
N ASN A 374 -6.90 24.57 -19.79
CA ASN A 374 -8.20 25.24 -19.71
C ASN A 374 -9.39 24.26 -19.70
N ASP A 375 -9.13 22.95 -19.70
CA ASP A 375 -10.19 21.93 -19.68
C ASP A 375 -10.80 21.83 -18.28
N THR A 376 -12.12 21.89 -18.17
CA THR A 376 -12.84 21.64 -16.91
C THR A 376 -12.80 20.18 -16.45
N ASN A 377 -12.48 19.26 -17.37
CA ASN A 377 -12.20 17.86 -17.09
C ASN A 377 -11.09 17.37 -18.03
N PRO A 378 -9.81 17.65 -17.72
CA PRO A 378 -8.70 17.37 -18.61
C PRO A 378 -8.56 15.87 -18.85
N THR A 379 -8.33 15.47 -20.10
CA THR A 379 -8.08 14.06 -20.42
C THR A 379 -6.74 13.62 -19.84
N ASP A 380 -6.68 12.50 -19.13
CA ASP A 380 -5.46 11.97 -18.53
C ASP A 380 -4.33 11.77 -19.54
N PHE A 381 -3.08 11.99 -19.11
CA PHE A 381 -1.90 11.96 -19.98
C PHE A 381 -1.81 10.70 -20.84
N THR A 382 -2.10 9.53 -20.28
CA THR A 382 -2.02 8.25 -21.01
C THR A 382 -3.12 8.09 -22.05
N GLN A 383 -4.32 8.65 -21.80
CA GLN A 383 -5.44 8.65 -22.74
C GLN A 383 -5.20 9.68 -23.86
N TRP A 384 -4.74 10.88 -23.51
CA TRP A 384 -4.35 11.92 -24.48
C TRP A 384 -3.25 11.43 -25.43
N LEU A 385 -2.21 10.78 -24.91
CA LEU A 385 -1.10 10.26 -25.72
C LEU A 385 -1.55 9.16 -26.69
N ARG A 386 -2.56 8.38 -26.29
CA ARG A 386 -3.18 7.31 -27.10
C ARG A 386 -4.22 7.81 -28.11
N ALA A 387 -4.60 9.09 -28.08
CA ALA A 387 -5.53 9.64 -29.06
C ALA A 387 -4.92 9.61 -30.49
N PRO A 388 -5.75 9.41 -31.54
CA PRO A 388 -5.26 9.29 -32.91
C PRO A 388 -4.36 10.47 -33.34
N GLY A 389 -3.17 10.16 -33.85
CA GLY A 389 -2.20 11.15 -34.32
C GLY A 389 -1.34 11.82 -33.23
N THR A 390 -1.72 11.77 -31.95
CA THR A 390 -0.98 12.45 -30.87
C THR A 390 0.48 11.98 -30.79
N LEU A 391 0.73 10.66 -30.75
CA LEU A 391 2.08 10.11 -30.64
C LEU A 391 3.00 10.62 -31.78
N ALA A 392 2.54 10.55 -33.03
CA ALA A 392 3.31 11.00 -34.19
C ALA A 392 3.62 12.51 -34.11
N ARG A 393 2.64 13.32 -33.70
CA ARG A 393 2.79 14.77 -33.51
C ARG A 393 3.84 15.10 -32.44
N VAL A 394 3.78 14.47 -31.26
CA VAL A 394 4.72 14.76 -30.16
C VAL A 394 6.12 14.21 -30.43
N GLN A 395 6.27 13.16 -31.23
CA GLN A 395 7.55 12.68 -31.75
C GLN A 395 8.17 13.69 -32.74
N GLN A 396 7.39 14.19 -33.72
CA GLN A 396 7.85 15.21 -34.67
C GLN A 396 8.27 16.52 -33.99
N MET A 397 7.51 16.98 -32.99
CA MET A 397 7.88 18.13 -32.16
C MET A 397 9.12 17.86 -31.30
N GLY A 398 9.28 16.63 -30.81
CA GLY A 398 10.43 16.20 -30.01
C GLY A 398 11.77 16.29 -30.74
N GLY A 399 11.77 16.05 -32.07
CA GLY A 399 12.95 16.07 -32.94
C GLY A 399 13.36 17.46 -33.47
N ARG A 400 12.52 18.50 -33.31
CA ARG A 400 12.82 19.88 -33.78
C ARG A 400 13.52 20.77 -32.74
N THR A 401 14.12 20.17 -31.71
CA THR A 401 14.86 20.88 -30.66
C THR A 401 16.24 20.26 -30.45
N SER A 402 17.17 20.66 -31.31
CA SER A 402 18.63 20.48 -31.20
C SER A 402 19.30 21.84 -31.25
#